data_AF-A0A9D8JIC3-F1
#
_entry.id   AF-A0A9D8JIC3-F1
#
_cell.length_a   1.000
_cell.length_b   1.000
_cell.length_c   1.000
_cell.angle_alpha   90.00
_cell.angle_beta   90.00
_cell.angle_gamma   90.00
#
_symmetry.space_group_name_H-M   'P 1'
#
loop_
_entity.id
_entity.type
_entity.pdbx_description
1 polymer ?
#
loop_
_entity_poly.entity_id
_entity_poly.type
_entity_poly.pdbx_seq_one_letter_code
_entity_poly.pdbx_strand_id
1 'polypeptide(L)' 'MKLAMELDGGQHNRCEAKKHDAIRSEYLKVKGNEVMRFWDNEVLLDMESVLSDLGRKVTPPHLPL' A
#
# COMPACT_ATOMS: atom_id res chain seq x y z
N MET A 1 -2.05 1.66 -14.75
CA MET A 1 -1.64 1.02 -13.48
C MET A 1 -2.86 1.00 -12.55
N LYS A 2 -3.08 -0.06 -11.78
CA LYS A 2 -4.07 -0.07 -10.69
C LYS A 2 -3.31 -0.21 -9.37
N LEU A 3 -3.62 0.65 -8.40
CA LEU A 3 -2.94 0.71 -7.11
C LEU A 3 -3.97 0.57 -5.99
N ALA A 4 -3.69 -0.29 -5.03
CA ALA A 4 -4.43 -0.42 -3.78
C ALA A 4 -3.53 0.03 -2.63
N MET A 5 -4.11 0.73 -1.65
CA MET A 5 -3.43 1.11 -0.42
C MET A 5 -4.08 0.40 0.77
N GLU A 6 -3.27 -0.09 1.67
CA GLU A 6 -3.70 -0.77 2.89
C GLU A 6 -3.05 -0.10 4.11
N LEU A 7 -3.86 0.14 5.14
CA LEU A 7 -3.40 0.72 6.40
C LEU A 7 -3.43 -0.34 7.49
N ASP A 8 -2.28 -0.60 8.08
CA ASP A 8 -2.11 -1.60 9.14
C ASP A 8 -1.98 -0.93 10.50
N GLY A 9 -2.96 -1.19 11.37
CA GLY A 9 -2.85 -0.85 12.79
C GLY A 9 -2.15 -1.95 13.60
N GLY A 10 -1.72 -1.63 14.82
CA GLY A 10 -1.00 -2.56 15.72
C GLY A 10 -1.73 -3.89 16.02
N GLN A 11 -3.04 -3.98 15.75
CA GLN A 11 -3.85 -5.20 15.87
C GLN A 11 -3.61 -6.21 14.73
N HIS A 12 -3.03 -5.79 13.59
CA HIS A 12 -2.77 -6.63 12.40
C HIS A 12 -1.63 -7.65 12.60
N ASN A 13 -0.87 -7.58 13.70
CA ASN A 13 0.27 -8.48 13.91
C ASN A 13 -0.10 -9.87 14.46
N ARG A 14 -1.40 -10.21 14.56
CA ARG A 14 -1.87 -11.55 14.95
C ARG A 14 -1.65 -12.54 13.79
N CYS A 15 -1.21 -13.77 14.10
CA CYS A 15 -0.84 -14.77 13.09
C CYS A 15 -1.95 -15.11 12.07
N GLU A 16 -3.23 -14.97 12.44
CA GLU A 16 -4.36 -15.18 11.54
C GLU A 16 -4.52 -14.07 10.50
N ALA A 17 -4.27 -12.82 10.89
CA ALA A 17 -4.31 -11.67 9.97
C ALA A 17 -3.24 -11.79 8.88
N LYS A 18 -2.05 -12.32 9.20
CA LYS A 18 -0.96 -12.53 8.21
C LYS A 18 -1.33 -13.49 7.08
N LYS A 19 -2.06 -14.56 7.38
CA LYS A 19 -2.47 -15.54 6.35
C LYS A 19 -3.55 -14.95 5.43
N HIS A 20 -4.53 -14.26 6.01
CA HIS A 20 -5.58 -13.61 5.24
C HIS A 20 -5.01 -12.48 4.36
N ASP A 21 -4.05 -11.73 4.87
CA ASP A 21 -3.37 -10.67 4.13
C ASP A 21 -2.57 -11.20 2.95
N ALA A 22 -1.84 -12.29 3.13
CA ALA A 22 -1.11 -12.91 2.01
C ALA A 22 -2.05 -13.35 0.87
N ILE A 23 -3.19 -13.96 1.21
CA ILE A 23 -4.20 -14.38 0.21
C ILE A 23 -4.79 -13.18 -0.52
N ARG A 24 -5.10 -12.11 0.22
CA ARG A 24 -5.65 -10.87 -0.32
C ARG A 24 -4.66 -10.16 -1.24
N SER A 25 -3.40 -10.05 -0.82
CA SER A 25 -2.34 -9.45 -1.65
C SER A 25 -2.14 -10.24 -2.95
N GLU A 26 -2.12 -11.57 -2.89
CA GLU A 26 -1.97 -12.40 -4.08
C GLU A 26 -3.18 -12.26 -5.02
N TYR A 27 -4.39 -12.24 -4.48
CA TYR A 27 -5.61 -11.99 -5.27
C TYR A 27 -5.55 -10.64 -6.00
N LEU A 28 -5.17 -9.57 -5.30
CA LEU A 28 -5.06 -8.23 -5.88
C LEU A 28 -3.98 -8.16 -6.97
N LYS A 29 -2.85 -8.83 -6.74
CA LYS A 29 -1.74 -8.95 -7.69
C LYS A 29 -2.17 -9.66 -8.97
N VAL A 30 -2.88 -10.79 -8.87
CA VAL A 30 -3.43 -11.51 -10.03
C VAL A 30 -4.42 -10.65 -10.83
N LYS A 31 -5.11 -9.71 -10.18
CA LYS A 31 -6.01 -8.74 -10.85
C LYS A 31 -5.28 -7.54 -11.45
N GLY A 32 -3.94 -7.51 -11.40
CA GLY A 32 -3.11 -6.44 -11.92
C GLY A 32 -3.08 -5.19 -11.04
N ASN A 33 -3.41 -5.33 -9.75
CA ASN A 33 -3.23 -4.26 -8.77
C ASN A 33 -1.88 -4.43 -8.08
N GLU A 34 -1.18 -3.33 -7.93
CA GLU A 34 -0.08 -3.25 -6.98
C GLU A 34 -0.63 -2.85 -5.60
N VAL A 35 -0.04 -3.36 -4.53
CA VAL A 35 -0.47 -3.08 -3.15
C VAL A 35 0.65 -2.35 -2.43
N MET A 36 0.37 -1.14 -1.94
CA MET A 36 1.22 -0.40 -1.01
C MET A 36 0.61 -0.45 0.39
N ARG A 37 1.46 -0.61 1.40
CA ARG A 37 1.02 -0.80 2.78
C ARG A 37 1.76 0.15 3.69
N PHE A 38 1.01 0.81 4.57
CA PHE A 38 1.53 1.76 5.54
C PHE A 38 1.02 1.39 6.92
N TRP A 39 1.83 1.63 7.93
CA TRP A 39 1.38 1.58 9.31
C TRP A 39 0.50 2.79 9.63
N ASP A 40 -0.43 2.61 10.56
CA ASP A 40 -1.29 3.70 11.06
C ASP A 40 -0.46 4.87 11.60
N ASN A 41 0.62 4.59 12.33
CA ASN A 41 1.51 5.62 12.85
C ASN A 41 2.26 6.37 11.75
N GLU A 42 2.62 5.74 10.62
CA GLU A 42 3.24 6.44 9.49
C GLU A 42 2.27 7.47 8.90
N VAL A 43 1.00 7.10 8.71
CA VAL A 43 -0.01 8.04 8.21
C VAL A 43 -0.31 9.14 9.21
N LEU A 44 -0.38 8.81 10.50
CA LEU A 44 -0.75 9.75 11.56
C LEU A 44 0.39 10.71 11.94
N LEU A 45 1.65 10.29 11.82
CA LEU A 45 2.81 11.05 12.27
C LEU A 45 3.62 11.66 11.13
N ASP A 46 3.58 11.07 9.93
CA ASP A 46 4.39 11.49 8.78
C ASP A 46 3.65 11.30 7.44
N MET A 47 2.55 12.04 7.30
CA MET A 47 1.73 12.01 6.09
C MET A 47 2.48 12.47 4.82
N GLU A 48 3.47 13.37 4.96
CA GLU A 48 4.26 13.86 3.83
C GLU A 48 5.09 12.74 3.19
N SER A 49 5.72 11.89 4.01
CA SER A 49 6.46 10.73 3.53
C SER A 49 5.55 9.75 2.79
N VAL A 50 4.37 9.45 3.34
CA VAL A 50 3.35 8.59 2.70
C VAL A 50 2.93 9.14 1.32
N LEU A 51 2.67 10.45 1.24
CA LEU A 51 2.28 11.11 -0.01
C LEU A 51 3.43 11.17 -1.02
N SER A 52 4.67 11.35 -0.57
CA SER A 52 5.86 11.30 -1.43
C SER A 52 6.01 9.91 -2.08
N ASP A 53 5.91 8.87 -1.27
CA ASP A 53 6.00 7.48 -1.72
C ASP A 53 4.89 7.14 -2.72
N LEU A 54 3.65 7.55 -2.41
CA LEU A 54 2.51 7.41 -3.30
C LEU A 54 2.73 8.18 -4.62
N GLY A 55 3.21 9.42 -4.52
CA GLY A 55 3.49 10.30 -5.65
C GLY A 55 4.49 9.70 -6.64
N ARG A 56 5.59 9.13 -6.13
CA ARG A 56 6.58 8.41 -6.95
C ARG A 56 5.98 7.20 -7.67
N LYS A 57 4.95 6.58 -7.09
CA LYS A 57 4.29 5.43 -7.67
C LYS A 57 3.29 5.79 -8.77
N VAL A 58 2.47 6.82 -8.54
CA VAL A 58 1.37 7.18 -9.45
C VAL A 58 1.77 8.16 -10.55
N THR A 59 2.93 8.83 -10.40
CA THR A 59 3.46 9.74 -11.42
C THR A 59 4.30 8.96 -12.43
N PRO A 60 3.98 8.97 -13.72
CA PRO A 60 4.83 8.39 -14.75
C PRO A 60 6.22 9.06 -14.76
N PRO A 61 7.30 8.32 -15.02
CA PRO A 61 8.65 8.89 -15.10
C PRO A 61 8.84 9.90 -16.25
N HIS A 62 7.86 10.03 -17.14
CA HIS A 62 7.87 10.98 -18.24
C HIS A 62 6.48 11.63 -18.32
N LEU A 63 6.38 12.91 -17.99
CA LEU A 63 5.27 13.73 -18.46
C LEU A 63 5.38 13.81 -19.99
N PRO A 64 4.31 13.60 -20.78
CA PRO A 64 4.36 13.99 -22.18
C PRO A 64 4.68 15.50 -22.23
N LEU A 65 5.67 15.85 -23.07
CA LEU A 65 6.02 17.24 -23.39
C LEU A 65 4.79 18.01 -23.88
#